data_AF-A0A944U0G3-F1
#
_entry.id   AF-A0A944U0G3-F1
#
_cell.length_a   1.000
_cell.length_b   1.000
_cell.length_c   1.000
_cell.angle_alpha   90.00
_cell.angle_beta   90.00
_cell.angle_gamma   90.00
#
_symmetry.space_group_name_H-M   'P 1'
#
loop_
_entity.id
_entity.type
_entity.pdbx_description
1 polymer ?
#
loop_
_entity_poly.entity_id
_entity_poly.type
_entity_poly.pdbx_seq_one_letter_code
_entity_poly.pdbx_strand_id
1 'polypeptide(L)'
;ANNFPAVAASCGLGALAFSPANVGAVLGAPACFIDAAGNTAPGSAVYQGFAAQVAASVAQIPQGIMNDPNGNPLGAFFGLQFQPQLLAYPNAVEDGITDNNKLTYTGQFNYEVNDTINVYGRYATGFKSASWNLTRDSRPFQADALALAAAGLLPNNYVPSTGRNFGTRYSEPETSEVVEIGFKAKGDWGTFNFAAFDQTIENFQSTIFQGTGFVLANAGTQSTKGIEWDSTFKLMDPLHITFAGVLQDPVYDSFPTAPGPAGTVIDLSGQRPAGINELALSTSATYTHDFSDAISGFVRADYQYESDVQIVDNIAGLTRSTNIINASAGVGFDSGVSFMIWARNLNNDQSYTSAFPGVVQGSTINAYPSQPRTYGASVRYKF
;
A
#
# COMPACT_ATOMS: atom_id res chain seq x y z
N ALA A 1 6.35 3.54 60.07
CA ALA A 1 6.32 3.79 61.53
C ALA A 1 7.27 4.91 61.97
N ASN A 2 8.56 4.87 61.59
CA ASN A 2 9.58 5.78 62.16
C ASN A 2 9.40 7.28 61.83
N ASN A 3 8.82 7.64 60.68
CA ASN A 3 8.56 9.05 60.33
C ASN A 3 7.21 9.59 60.83
N PHE A 4 6.37 8.73 61.40
CA PHE A 4 5.01 9.11 61.81
C PHE A 4 4.97 10.18 62.94
N PRO A 5 5.89 10.19 63.92
CA PRO A 5 5.95 11.27 64.90
C PRO A 5 6.21 12.65 64.27
N ALA A 6 7.07 12.74 63.25
CA ALA A 6 7.30 14.00 62.54
C ALA A 6 6.09 14.44 61.71
N VAL A 7 5.38 13.48 61.12
CA VAL A 7 4.11 13.69 60.41
C VAL A 7 3.04 14.23 61.35
N ALA A 8 2.80 13.58 62.48
CA ALA A 8 1.82 14.03 63.46
C ALA A 8 2.16 15.42 64.03
N ALA A 9 3.45 15.70 64.25
CA ALA A 9 3.91 17.02 64.68
C ALA A 9 3.62 18.10 63.61
N SER A 10 3.82 17.77 62.33
CA SER A 10 3.51 18.68 61.22
C SER A 10 2.02 18.97 61.03
N CYS A 11 1.15 18.18 61.67
CA CYS A 11 -0.30 18.38 61.69
C CYS A 11 -0.79 19.06 62.98
N GLY A 12 0.12 19.59 63.81
CA GLY A 12 -0.21 20.24 65.09
C GLY A 12 -0.58 19.28 66.22
N LEU A 13 -0.37 17.97 66.05
CA LEU A 13 -0.75 16.94 67.02
C LEU A 13 0.41 16.49 67.93
N GLY A 14 1.59 17.09 67.76
CA GLY A 14 2.82 16.69 68.45
C GLY A 14 3.41 15.38 67.91
N ALA A 15 4.53 14.94 68.48
CA ALA A 15 5.26 13.75 68.04
C ALA A 15 4.58 12.44 68.48
N LEU A 16 3.48 12.07 67.83
CA LEU A 16 2.71 10.87 68.17
C LEU A 16 3.38 9.59 67.65
N ALA A 17 3.38 8.54 68.46
CA ALA A 17 3.81 7.21 68.01
C ALA A 17 2.83 6.63 66.98
N PHE A 18 3.33 5.79 66.07
CA PHE A 18 2.49 5.14 65.06
C PHE A 18 1.52 4.15 65.72
N SER A 19 0.22 4.47 65.67
CA SER A 19 -0.87 3.60 66.12
C SER A 19 -2.11 3.84 65.25
N PRO A 20 -3.02 2.86 65.10
CA PRO A 20 -4.25 3.05 64.33
C PRO A 20 -5.09 4.25 64.79
N ALA A 21 -5.15 4.50 66.11
CA ALA A 21 -5.84 5.65 66.69
C ALA A 21 -5.19 6.98 66.29
N ASN A 22 -3.85 7.05 66.32
CA ASN A 22 -3.13 8.27 65.96
C ASN A 22 -3.13 8.53 64.45
N VAL A 23 -3.19 7.48 63.62
CA VAL A 23 -3.39 7.61 62.17
C VAL A 23 -4.75 8.25 61.88
N GLY A 24 -5.81 7.83 62.58
CA GLY A 24 -7.12 8.48 62.49
C GLY A 24 -7.10 9.96 62.89
N ALA A 25 -6.33 10.33 63.92
CA ALA A 25 -6.18 11.71 64.35
C ALA A 25 -5.44 12.58 63.32
N VAL A 26 -4.37 12.06 62.69
CA VAL A 26 -3.63 12.75 61.62
C VAL A 26 -4.49 12.94 60.37
N LEU A 27 -5.28 11.93 59.98
CA LEU A 27 -6.16 12.00 58.81
C LEU A 27 -7.38 12.91 59.03
N GLY A 28 -7.79 13.11 60.28
CA GLY A 28 -8.84 14.05 60.66
C GLY A 28 -8.33 15.47 60.92
N ALA A 29 -7.01 15.72 60.85
CA ALA A 29 -6.43 17.03 61.10
C ALA A 29 -6.61 17.95 59.88
N PRO A 30 -7.13 19.18 60.07
CA PRO A 30 -7.49 20.06 58.95
C PRO A 30 -6.30 20.63 58.16
N ALA A 31 -5.05 20.44 58.62
CA ALA A 31 -3.85 20.87 57.90
C ALA A 31 -2.67 19.92 58.17
N CYS A 32 -2.19 19.23 57.13
CA CYS A 32 -0.97 18.41 57.20
C CYS A 32 -0.02 18.74 56.03
N PHE A 33 1.24 19.04 56.40
CA PHE A 33 2.51 19.17 55.66
C PHE A 33 2.95 20.51 55.05
N ILE A 34 4.25 20.81 55.31
CA ILE A 34 5.06 22.02 55.07
C ILE A 34 6.42 21.58 54.48
N ASP A 35 6.99 22.35 53.54
CA ASP A 35 8.35 22.12 53.03
C ASP A 35 9.45 22.75 53.93
N ALA A 36 10.72 22.56 53.56
CA ALA A 36 11.88 22.97 54.36
C ALA A 36 12.02 24.50 54.60
N ALA A 37 11.13 25.34 54.03
CA ALA A 37 11.08 26.78 54.21
C ALA A 37 9.82 27.27 54.97
N GLY A 38 8.95 26.39 55.46
CA GLY A 38 7.86 26.80 56.36
C GLY A 38 6.54 27.21 55.71
N ASN A 39 6.36 27.02 54.40
CA ASN A 39 5.12 27.39 53.70
C ASN A 39 4.25 26.18 53.33
N THR A 40 2.93 26.31 53.47
CA THR A 40 1.93 25.32 53.05
C THR A 40 1.38 25.67 51.66
N ALA A 41 1.46 24.76 50.69
CA ALA A 41 0.71 24.88 49.43
C ALA A 41 -0.38 23.80 49.36
N PRO A 42 -1.58 24.09 48.82
CA PRO A 42 -2.64 23.10 48.63
C PRO A 42 -2.16 21.90 47.79
N GLY A 43 -2.77 20.72 47.94
CA GLY A 43 -2.38 19.51 47.19
C GLY A 43 -2.34 19.68 45.66
N SER A 44 -3.06 20.66 45.11
CA SER A 44 -2.97 21.06 43.69
C SER A 44 -1.62 21.70 43.31
N ALA A 45 -0.98 22.44 44.22
CA ALA A 45 0.33 23.06 44.01
C ALA A 45 1.48 22.05 44.22
N VAL A 46 1.33 21.11 45.18
CA VAL A 46 2.29 20.01 45.38
C VAL A 46 2.28 19.06 44.17
N TYR A 47 1.11 18.75 43.63
CA TYR A 47 0.99 17.94 42.42
C TYR A 47 1.60 18.65 41.20
N GLN A 48 1.36 19.96 41.03
CA GLN A 48 1.98 20.75 39.96
C GLN A 48 3.50 20.83 40.10
N GLY A 49 4.02 21.04 41.32
CA GLY A 49 5.46 21.05 41.59
C GLY A 49 6.12 19.68 41.37
N PHE A 50 5.48 18.61 41.84
CA PHE A 50 5.93 17.23 41.59
C PHE A 50 5.88 16.88 40.10
N ALA A 51 4.80 17.23 39.40
CA ALA A 51 4.69 17.03 37.95
C ALA A 51 5.77 17.82 37.20
N ALA A 52 6.06 19.06 37.60
CA ALA A 52 7.14 19.86 37.03
C ALA A 52 8.53 19.25 37.30
N GLN A 53 8.74 18.71 38.51
CA GLN A 53 10.00 18.06 38.89
C GLN A 53 10.21 16.73 38.15
N VAL A 54 9.16 15.92 38.00
CA VAL A 54 9.17 14.71 37.17
C VAL A 54 9.42 15.07 35.71
N ALA A 55 8.74 16.08 35.17
CA ALA A 55 8.98 16.54 33.80
C ALA A 55 10.42 17.03 33.59
N ALA A 56 10.96 17.80 34.54
CA ALA A 56 12.35 18.26 34.51
C ALA A 56 13.35 17.10 34.61
N SER A 57 13.12 16.13 35.49
CA SER A 57 13.99 14.96 35.62
C SER A 57 13.93 14.05 34.39
N VAL A 58 12.75 13.84 33.79
CA VAL A 58 12.60 13.08 32.54
C VAL A 58 13.30 13.81 31.38
N ALA A 59 13.21 15.15 31.33
CA ALA A 59 13.90 15.96 30.32
C ALA A 59 15.44 15.90 30.43
N GLN A 60 15.99 15.53 31.61
CA GLN A 60 17.43 15.35 31.80
C GLN A 60 17.93 13.94 31.47
N ILE A 61 17.05 12.97 31.23
CA ILE A 61 17.48 11.65 30.74
C ILE A 61 17.93 11.83 29.29
N PRO A 62 19.19 11.49 28.92
CA PRO A 62 19.64 11.59 27.55
C PRO A 62 18.70 10.83 26.61
N GLN A 63 18.29 11.45 25.51
CA GLN A 63 17.47 10.80 24.48
C GLN A 63 18.10 9.48 24.00
N GLY A 64 19.43 9.40 23.95
CA GLY A 64 20.15 8.16 23.67
C GLY A 64 19.88 7.03 24.67
N ILE A 65 19.65 7.32 25.95
CA ILE A 65 19.27 6.33 26.98
C ILE A 65 17.78 5.98 26.87
N MET A 66 16.90 6.97 26.66
CA MET A 66 15.46 6.70 26.52
C MET A 66 15.14 5.91 25.25
N ASN A 67 15.93 6.04 24.19
CA ASN A 67 15.73 5.37 22.91
C ASN A 67 16.56 4.08 22.76
N ASP A 68 17.45 3.76 23.72
CA ASP A 68 18.19 2.49 23.75
C ASP A 68 17.43 1.45 24.60
N PRO A 69 16.96 0.34 24.01
CA PRO A 69 16.29 -0.73 24.76
C PRO A 69 17.20 -1.38 25.82
N ASN A 70 18.53 -1.25 25.71
CA ASN A 70 19.47 -1.77 26.70
C ASN A 70 19.68 -0.82 27.89
N GLY A 71 19.44 0.48 27.70
CA GLY A 71 19.62 1.52 28.73
C GLY A 71 18.32 1.97 29.41
N ASN A 72 17.17 1.73 28.78
CA ASN A 72 15.87 2.14 29.29
C ASN A 72 15.30 1.10 30.29
N PRO A 73 14.92 1.47 31.53
CA PRO A 73 14.30 0.55 32.49
C PRO A 73 12.94 -0.01 32.03
N LEU A 74 12.32 0.59 31.02
CA LEU A 74 11.13 0.10 30.32
C LEU A 74 11.47 -0.57 28.97
N GLY A 75 12.74 -0.92 28.72
CA GLY A 75 13.24 -1.49 27.47
C GLY A 75 12.51 -2.74 27.01
N ALA A 76 11.99 -3.55 27.93
CA ALA A 76 11.17 -4.73 27.63
C ALA A 76 9.86 -4.39 26.86
N PHE A 77 9.36 -3.17 26.98
CA PHE A 77 8.13 -2.72 26.29
C PHE A 77 8.40 -2.08 24.92
N PHE A 78 9.65 -1.98 24.47
CA PHE A 78 9.99 -1.40 23.17
C PHE A 78 9.30 -2.11 21.99
N GLY A 79 9.14 -3.44 22.08
CA GLY A 79 8.45 -4.24 21.08
C GLY A 79 6.95 -3.93 20.96
N LEU A 80 6.35 -3.33 22.00
CA LEU A 80 4.95 -2.91 21.99
C LEU A 80 4.75 -1.54 21.32
N GLN A 81 5.83 -0.82 21.02
CA GLN A 81 5.80 0.48 20.35
C GLN A 81 5.88 0.33 18.82
N PHE A 82 5.04 -0.53 18.26
CA PHE A 82 4.97 -0.79 16.81
C PHE A 82 4.32 0.36 16.02
N GLN A 83 3.71 1.32 16.72
CA GLN A 83 3.20 2.59 16.18
C GLN A 83 3.97 3.80 16.74
N PRO A 84 5.19 4.07 16.24
CA PRO A 84 5.98 5.19 16.72
C PRO A 84 5.39 6.53 16.28
N GLN A 85 5.60 7.55 17.11
CA GLN A 85 5.21 8.93 16.82
C GLN A 85 5.78 9.39 15.47
N LEU A 86 5.03 10.18 14.73
CA LEU A 86 5.53 10.81 13.51
C LEU A 86 6.45 11.97 13.87
N LEU A 87 7.63 11.99 13.25
CA LEU A 87 8.50 13.17 13.24
C LEU A 87 7.76 14.32 12.54
N ALA A 88 7.70 15.48 13.22
CA ALA A 88 7.13 16.70 12.67
C ALA A 88 7.82 17.06 11.34
N TYR A 89 7.01 17.40 10.34
CA TYR A 89 7.44 17.55 8.96
C TYR A 89 6.56 18.60 8.25
N PRO A 90 7.13 19.54 7.46
CA PRO A 90 8.57 19.77 7.26
C PRO A 90 9.26 20.26 8.55
N ASN A 91 10.59 20.23 8.57
CA ASN A 91 11.43 20.61 9.70
C ASN A 91 12.75 21.26 9.24
N ALA A 92 13.65 21.57 10.17
CA ALA A 92 14.92 22.27 9.88
C ALA A 92 15.94 21.43 9.10
N VAL A 93 15.73 20.12 8.97
CA VAL A 93 16.58 19.19 8.22
C VAL A 93 15.92 18.78 6.92
N GLU A 94 14.61 18.50 6.96
CA GLU A 94 13.82 18.08 5.81
C GLU A 94 12.77 19.15 5.45
N ASP A 95 12.91 19.82 4.30
CA ASP A 95 12.16 21.03 3.96
C ASP A 95 10.74 20.81 3.39
N GLY A 96 10.39 19.58 3.00
CA GLY A 96 9.09 19.31 2.38
C GLY A 96 9.09 19.27 0.86
N ILE A 97 10.24 19.47 0.20
CA ILE A 97 10.26 19.87 -1.21
C ILE A 97 11.09 18.90 -2.03
N THR A 98 10.49 18.39 -3.09
CA THR A 98 11.18 17.66 -4.18
C THR A 98 11.12 18.51 -5.44
N ASP A 99 12.26 18.77 -6.07
CA ASP A 99 12.34 19.43 -7.37
C ASP A 99 12.67 18.39 -8.45
N ASN A 100 11.77 18.23 -9.42
CA ASN A 100 11.91 17.22 -10.46
C ASN A 100 11.53 17.81 -11.82
N ASN A 101 12.42 17.66 -12.80
CA ASN A 101 12.19 18.12 -14.17
C ASN A 101 12.66 17.06 -15.17
N LYS A 102 11.84 16.81 -16.20
CA LYS A 102 12.18 15.88 -17.29
C LYS A 102 11.45 16.31 -18.57
N LEU A 103 12.20 16.38 -19.68
CA LEU A 103 11.62 16.40 -21.01
C LEU A 103 11.33 14.96 -21.46
N THR A 104 10.07 14.66 -21.73
CA THR A 104 9.64 13.42 -22.39
C THR A 104 9.31 13.70 -23.86
N TYR A 105 9.42 12.67 -24.70
CA TYR A 105 9.23 12.80 -26.13
C TYR A 105 8.70 11.50 -26.74
N THR A 106 8.09 11.61 -27.91
CA THR A 106 7.60 10.47 -28.69
C THR A 106 7.90 10.73 -30.17
N GLY A 107 8.47 9.73 -30.83
CA GLY A 107 8.59 9.66 -32.28
C GLY A 107 7.78 8.47 -32.79
N GLN A 108 6.98 8.67 -33.82
CA GLN A 108 6.20 7.59 -34.45
C GLN A 108 6.24 7.72 -35.97
N PHE A 109 6.47 6.60 -36.64
CA PHE A 109 6.34 6.45 -38.08
C PHE A 109 5.16 5.54 -38.39
N ASN A 110 4.32 5.94 -39.34
CA ASN A 110 3.17 5.16 -39.78
C ASN A 110 3.24 5.01 -41.30
N TYR A 111 2.89 3.84 -41.81
CA TYR A 111 2.83 3.55 -43.24
C TYR A 111 1.58 2.74 -43.58
N GLU A 112 0.77 3.31 -44.48
CA GLU A 112 -0.39 2.64 -45.05
C GLU A 112 0.08 1.70 -46.15
N VAL A 113 0.05 0.39 -45.88
CA VAL A 113 0.48 -0.63 -46.84
C VAL A 113 -0.54 -0.78 -47.96
N ASN A 114 -1.83 -0.69 -47.60
CA ASN A 114 -2.99 -0.64 -48.49
C ASN A 114 -4.23 -0.15 -47.69
N ASP A 115 -5.37 -0.05 -48.35
CA ASP A 115 -6.65 0.41 -47.78
C ASP A 115 -7.12 -0.35 -46.51
N THR A 116 -6.56 -1.53 -46.24
CA THR A 116 -6.94 -2.41 -45.12
C THR A 116 -5.86 -2.60 -44.07
N ILE A 117 -4.58 -2.27 -44.34
CA ILE A 117 -3.44 -2.56 -43.45
C ILE A 117 -2.57 -1.32 -43.28
N ASN A 118 -2.36 -0.93 -42.03
CA ASN A 118 -1.40 0.09 -41.63
C ASN A 118 -0.36 -0.51 -40.68
N VAL A 119 0.92 -0.19 -40.90
CA VAL A 119 2.02 -0.57 -40.00
C VAL A 119 2.58 0.67 -39.32
N TYR A 120 3.17 0.50 -38.14
CA TYR A 120 3.82 1.59 -37.44
C TYR A 120 5.03 1.13 -36.62
N GLY A 121 5.91 2.09 -36.33
CA GLY A 121 6.97 1.96 -35.35
C GLY A 121 6.99 3.21 -34.45
N ARG A 122 7.22 3.03 -33.16
CA ARG A 122 7.19 4.08 -32.15
C ARG A 122 8.35 3.93 -31.18
N TYR A 123 8.92 5.07 -30.79
CA TYR A 123 9.73 5.21 -29.59
C TYR A 123 9.12 6.29 -28.71
N ALA A 124 8.94 6.01 -27.43
CA ALA A 124 8.41 6.97 -26.48
C ALA A 124 9.14 6.90 -25.15
N THR A 125 9.29 8.06 -24.50
CA THR A 125 9.79 8.17 -23.13
C THR A 125 8.69 8.67 -22.20
N GLY A 126 8.74 8.21 -20.95
CA GLY A 126 7.84 8.60 -19.88
C GLY A 126 8.59 9.05 -18.63
N PHE A 127 7.86 9.70 -17.73
CA PHE A 127 8.40 10.24 -16.49
C PHE A 127 7.33 10.24 -15.41
N LYS A 128 7.70 9.79 -14.22
CA LYS A 128 6.93 9.99 -13.00
C LYS A 128 7.82 10.75 -12.03
N SER A 129 7.34 11.90 -11.56
CA SER A 129 8.05 12.67 -10.53
C SER A 129 8.20 11.88 -9.23
N ALA A 130 8.95 12.42 -8.27
CA ALA A 130 8.99 11.87 -6.93
C ALA A 130 7.57 11.74 -6.36
N SER A 131 7.32 10.65 -5.64
CA SER A 131 6.04 10.39 -4.98
C SER A 131 6.25 10.43 -3.48
N TRP A 132 5.38 11.12 -2.77
CA TRP A 132 5.45 11.20 -1.31
C TRP A 132 4.68 10.04 -0.66
N ASN A 133 5.27 9.43 0.36
CA ASN A 133 4.57 8.48 1.20
C ASN A 133 3.56 9.24 2.08
N LEU A 134 2.29 9.22 1.68
CA LEU A 134 1.18 9.87 2.40
C LEU A 134 0.59 9.01 3.52
N THR A 135 1.16 7.83 3.74
CA THR A 135 0.75 6.96 4.85
C THR A 135 1.37 7.41 6.17
N ARG A 136 0.85 6.88 7.27
CA ARG A 136 1.44 7.06 8.61
C ARG A 136 2.83 6.40 8.74
N ASP A 137 3.24 5.62 7.74
CA ASP A 137 4.52 4.93 7.73
C ASP A 137 5.60 5.71 6.97
N SER A 138 5.30 6.95 6.57
CA SER A 138 6.29 7.94 6.15
C SER A 138 7.32 8.17 7.26
N ARG A 139 8.58 7.84 6.98
CA ARG A 139 9.69 7.98 7.93
C ARG A 139 10.86 8.74 7.29
N PRO A 140 11.59 9.55 8.07
CA PRO A 140 12.81 10.21 7.59
C PRO A 140 13.80 9.17 7.05
N PHE A 141 14.60 9.59 6.07
CA PHE A 141 15.66 8.73 5.57
C PHE A 141 16.73 8.50 6.63
N GLN A 142 17.34 7.31 6.58
CA GLN A 142 18.45 6.99 7.47
C GLN A 142 19.64 7.96 7.28
N ALA A 143 19.79 8.53 6.09
CA ALA A 143 20.81 9.54 5.79
C ALA A 143 20.64 10.81 6.65
N ASP A 144 19.41 11.18 7.02
CA ASP A 144 19.11 12.38 7.79
C ASP A 144 19.21 12.14 9.32
N ALA A 145 19.42 10.88 9.74
CA ALA A 145 19.30 10.49 11.14
C ALA A 145 20.22 11.28 12.09
N LEU A 146 21.47 11.52 11.68
CA LEU A 146 22.43 12.27 12.51
C LEU A 146 22.12 13.76 12.57
N ALA A 147 21.66 14.36 11.47
CA ALA A 147 21.28 15.76 11.41
C ALA A 147 20.01 16.01 12.26
N LEU A 148 19.01 15.14 12.15
CA LEU A 148 17.79 15.19 12.96
C LEU A 148 18.08 15.00 14.45
N ALA A 149 19.01 14.10 14.81
CA ALA A 149 19.46 13.91 16.18
C ALA A 149 20.15 15.17 16.74
N ALA A 150 21.07 15.75 15.97
CA ALA A 150 21.80 16.96 16.34
C ALA A 150 20.87 18.17 16.52
N ALA A 151 19.78 18.24 15.75
CA ALA A 151 18.75 19.26 15.86
C ALA A 151 17.75 18.99 17.01
N GLY A 152 17.85 17.87 17.73
CA GLY A 152 16.93 17.51 18.81
C GLY A 152 15.50 17.22 18.34
N LEU A 153 15.32 16.83 17.08
CA LEU A 153 14.01 16.66 16.44
C LEU A 153 13.45 15.24 16.56
N LEU A 154 14.30 14.25 16.83
CA LEU A 154 13.89 12.85 16.85
C LEU A 154 12.84 12.57 17.93
N PRO A 155 11.66 12.03 17.56
CA PRO A 155 10.71 11.53 18.53
C PRO A 155 11.31 10.39 19.36
N ASN A 156 10.68 10.09 20.49
CA ASN A 156 11.00 8.90 21.25
C ASN A 156 10.94 7.66 20.34
N ASN A 157 11.76 6.66 20.65
CA ASN A 157 11.87 5.38 19.96
C ASN A 157 12.69 5.41 18.64
N TYR A 158 13.13 6.57 18.15
CA TYR A 158 14.00 6.69 16.97
C TYR A 158 15.47 6.43 17.35
N VAL A 159 16.15 5.54 16.63
CA VAL A 159 17.53 5.14 16.97
C VAL A 159 18.43 5.24 15.74
N PRO A 160 19.21 6.33 15.61
CA PRO A 160 20.09 6.55 14.46
C PRO A 160 21.09 5.42 14.19
N SER A 161 21.61 4.77 15.23
CA SER A 161 22.63 3.72 15.09
C SER A 161 22.10 2.41 14.49
N THR A 162 20.81 2.12 14.66
CA THR A 162 20.18 0.89 14.17
C THR A 162 19.20 1.14 13.02
N GLY A 163 18.96 2.40 12.66
CA GLY A 163 17.96 2.80 11.68
C GLY A 163 16.51 2.57 12.12
N ARG A 164 16.28 2.36 13.41
CA ARG A 164 14.93 2.12 13.92
C ARG A 164 14.06 3.37 13.78
N ASN A 165 12.88 3.17 13.17
CA ASN A 165 11.91 4.20 12.80
C ASN A 165 12.39 5.19 11.74
N PHE A 166 13.48 4.87 11.04
CA PHE A 166 13.86 5.48 9.78
C PHE A 166 13.36 4.61 8.62
N GLY A 167 13.21 5.22 7.45
CA GLY A 167 12.64 4.56 6.28
C GLY A 167 12.67 5.49 5.09
N THR A 168 11.56 5.58 4.37
CA THR A 168 11.45 6.42 3.17
C THR A 168 10.30 7.42 3.31
N ARG A 169 10.61 8.69 3.03
CA ARG A 169 9.61 9.78 2.96
C ARG A 169 8.94 9.84 1.60
N TYR A 170 9.74 9.66 0.56
CA TYR A 170 9.33 9.74 -0.82
C TYR A 170 10.15 8.73 -1.64
N SER A 171 9.70 8.47 -2.85
CA SER A 171 10.50 7.78 -3.87
C SER A 171 11.13 8.82 -4.79
N GLU A 172 12.33 8.53 -5.28
CA GLU A 172 12.94 9.30 -6.37
C GLU A 172 12.10 9.19 -7.66
N PRO A 173 12.23 10.14 -8.60
CA PRO A 173 11.56 10.06 -9.89
C PRO A 173 11.91 8.79 -10.68
N GLU A 174 10.96 8.31 -11.47
CA GLU A 174 11.13 7.15 -12.35
C GLU A 174 11.04 7.60 -13.82
N THR A 175 11.79 6.94 -14.69
CA THR A 175 11.74 7.19 -16.14
C THR A 175 11.44 5.90 -16.87
N SER A 176 10.67 6.00 -17.95
CA SER A 176 10.39 4.86 -18.81
C SER A 176 10.76 5.14 -20.25
N GLU A 177 11.08 4.07 -20.97
CA GLU A 177 11.23 4.07 -22.41
C GLU A 177 10.57 2.84 -23.01
N VAL A 178 10.01 3.00 -24.21
CA VAL A 178 9.40 1.90 -24.96
C VAL A 178 9.72 2.03 -26.44
N VAL A 179 10.14 0.91 -27.04
CA VAL A 179 10.15 0.70 -28.49
C VAL A 179 9.00 -0.23 -28.82
N GLU A 180 8.16 0.18 -29.77
CA GLU A 180 6.99 -0.59 -30.20
C GLU A 180 6.92 -0.65 -31.73
N ILE A 181 6.65 -1.83 -32.26
CA ILE A 181 6.29 -2.01 -33.67
C ILE A 181 4.94 -2.71 -33.73
N GLY A 182 4.10 -2.32 -34.68
CA GLY A 182 2.79 -2.94 -34.77
C GLY A 182 2.14 -2.76 -36.11
N PHE A 183 1.01 -3.44 -36.27
CA PHE A 183 0.14 -3.26 -37.41
C PHE A 183 -1.32 -3.32 -37.00
N LYS A 184 -2.14 -2.66 -37.82
CA LYS A 184 -3.59 -2.59 -37.66
C LYS A 184 -4.22 -2.96 -38.98
N ALA A 185 -5.18 -3.86 -38.93
CA ALA A 185 -5.92 -4.32 -40.07
C ALA A 185 -7.42 -4.07 -39.86
N LYS A 186 -8.11 -3.60 -40.90
CA LYS A 186 -9.55 -3.37 -40.90
C LYS A 186 -10.14 -3.74 -42.26
N GLY A 187 -11.22 -4.50 -42.25
CA GLY A 187 -12.01 -4.81 -43.44
C GLY A 187 -13.44 -5.21 -43.07
N ASP A 188 -14.19 -5.72 -44.05
CA ASP A 188 -15.58 -6.16 -43.82
C ASP A 188 -15.68 -7.32 -42.81
N TRP A 189 -14.63 -8.14 -42.73
CA TRP A 189 -14.49 -9.23 -41.78
C TRP A 189 -14.26 -8.76 -40.33
N GLY A 190 -13.92 -7.48 -40.12
CA GLY A 190 -13.70 -6.89 -38.80
C GLY A 190 -12.34 -6.19 -38.66
N THR A 191 -11.74 -6.29 -37.46
CA THR A 191 -10.49 -5.62 -37.10
C THR A 191 -9.51 -6.58 -36.45
N PHE A 192 -8.22 -6.36 -36.69
CA PHE A 192 -7.13 -7.03 -36.00
C PHE A 192 -6.01 -6.03 -35.74
N ASN A 193 -5.57 -5.92 -34.49
CA ASN A 193 -4.44 -5.11 -34.07
C ASN A 193 -3.39 -6.02 -33.45
N PHE A 194 -2.13 -5.70 -33.69
CA PHE A 194 -1.00 -6.38 -33.10
C PHE A 194 0.12 -5.39 -32.82
N ALA A 195 0.81 -5.58 -31.70
CA ALA A 195 2.03 -4.88 -31.37
C ALA A 195 3.05 -5.82 -30.73
N ALA A 196 4.33 -5.53 -30.94
CA ALA A 196 5.44 -6.07 -30.20
C ALA A 196 6.18 -4.91 -29.53
N PHE A 197 6.52 -5.06 -28.26
CA PHE A 197 7.09 -3.99 -27.45
C PHE A 197 8.28 -4.46 -26.63
N ASP A 198 9.20 -3.54 -26.37
CA ASP A 198 10.30 -3.65 -25.42
C ASP A 198 10.30 -2.38 -24.58
N GLN A 199 10.00 -2.52 -23.29
CA GLN A 199 9.85 -1.41 -22.36
C GLN A 199 10.80 -1.59 -21.18
N THR A 200 11.48 -0.50 -20.81
CA THR A 200 12.31 -0.41 -19.61
C THR A 200 11.85 0.75 -18.73
N ILE A 201 11.85 0.52 -17.42
CA ILE A 201 11.58 1.52 -16.39
C ILE A 201 12.78 1.56 -15.43
N GLU A 202 13.37 2.74 -15.28
CA GLU A 202 14.44 3.01 -14.31
C GLU A 202 13.86 3.67 -13.06
N ASN A 203 14.42 3.32 -11.90
CA ASN A 203 13.98 3.79 -10.58
C ASN A 203 12.50 3.51 -10.29
N PHE A 204 11.96 2.37 -10.74
CA PHE A 204 10.55 2.03 -10.61
C PHE A 204 10.04 2.15 -9.17
N GLN A 205 9.01 2.95 -8.95
CA GLN A 205 8.46 3.26 -7.63
C GLN A 205 7.53 2.14 -7.16
N SER A 206 8.01 1.30 -6.23
CA SER A 206 7.26 0.19 -5.62
C SER A 206 6.80 0.55 -4.21
N THR A 207 5.57 0.14 -3.85
CA THR A 207 5.03 0.31 -2.50
C THR A 207 4.60 -1.04 -1.94
N ILE A 208 5.29 -1.50 -0.89
CA ILE A 208 5.09 -2.84 -0.33
C ILE A 208 4.69 -2.78 1.13
N PHE A 209 3.64 -3.53 1.50
CA PHE A 209 3.23 -3.69 2.90
C PHE A 209 4.03 -4.80 3.59
N GLN A 210 4.71 -4.46 4.68
CA GLN A 210 5.59 -5.39 5.42
C GLN A 210 4.98 -5.94 6.72
N GLY A 211 3.68 -5.74 6.97
CA GLY A 211 2.97 -6.21 8.16
C GLY A 211 2.69 -5.11 9.19
N THR A 212 3.60 -4.15 9.36
CA THR A 212 3.41 -3.00 10.28
C THR A 212 3.10 -1.71 9.55
N GLY A 213 3.37 -1.65 8.24
CA GLY A 213 3.19 -0.45 7.43
C GLY A 213 3.62 -0.63 5.98
N PHE A 214 3.43 0.43 5.18
CA PHE A 214 3.88 0.49 3.79
C PHE A 214 5.25 1.15 3.66
N VAL A 215 6.12 0.52 2.87
CA VAL A 215 7.41 1.08 2.48
C VAL A 215 7.34 1.45 1.01
N LEU A 216 7.58 2.73 0.72
CA LEU A 216 7.75 3.23 -0.63
C LEU A 216 9.24 3.13 -0.98
N ALA A 217 9.59 2.38 -2.01
CA ALA A 217 10.97 2.15 -2.43
C ALA A 217 11.10 2.33 -3.94
N ASN A 218 12.28 2.72 -4.41
CA ASN A 218 12.62 2.62 -5.82
C ASN A 218 13.32 1.28 -6.05
N ALA A 219 12.78 0.46 -6.96
CA ALA A 219 13.54 -0.61 -7.60
C ALA A 219 14.58 0.01 -8.56
N GLY A 220 15.68 -0.66 -8.82
CA GLY A 220 16.73 -0.15 -9.72
C GLY A 220 16.21 -0.07 -11.16
N THR A 221 15.83 -1.22 -11.71
CA THR A 221 15.34 -1.31 -13.09
C THR A 221 14.31 -2.44 -13.20
N GLN A 222 13.27 -2.21 -13.98
CA GLN A 222 12.28 -3.19 -14.39
C GLN A 222 12.14 -3.14 -15.92
N SER A 223 12.18 -4.28 -16.59
CA SER A 223 11.91 -4.36 -18.03
C SER A 223 10.78 -5.34 -18.33
N THR A 224 10.14 -5.16 -19.47
CA THR A 224 9.16 -6.11 -20.00
C THR A 224 9.23 -6.10 -21.51
N LYS A 225 9.21 -7.30 -22.09
CA LYS A 225 9.13 -7.50 -23.54
C LYS A 225 7.94 -8.36 -23.84
N GLY A 226 7.24 -8.07 -24.91
CA GLY A 226 6.04 -8.82 -25.20
C GLY A 226 5.42 -8.52 -26.54
N ILE A 227 4.32 -9.21 -26.75
CA ILE A 227 3.40 -9.00 -27.85
C ILE A 227 1.99 -8.85 -27.29
N GLU A 228 1.21 -7.98 -27.91
CA GLU A 228 -0.21 -7.83 -27.64
C GLU A 228 -1.01 -7.89 -28.94
N TRP A 229 -2.22 -8.39 -28.85
CA TRP A 229 -3.14 -8.42 -29.96
C TRP A 229 -4.57 -8.23 -29.50
N ASP A 230 -5.37 -7.62 -30.36
CA ASP A 230 -6.82 -7.58 -30.21
C ASP A 230 -7.50 -7.77 -31.56
N SER A 231 -8.71 -8.30 -31.56
CA SER A 231 -9.47 -8.54 -32.77
C SER A 231 -10.95 -8.58 -32.50
N THR A 232 -11.70 -8.17 -33.52
CA THR A 232 -13.15 -8.36 -33.62
C THR A 232 -13.42 -8.98 -34.98
N PHE A 233 -14.03 -10.16 -35.00
CA PHE A 233 -14.40 -10.88 -36.22
C PHE A 233 -15.92 -10.94 -36.37
N LYS A 234 -16.40 -10.55 -37.55
CA LYS A 234 -17.78 -10.78 -38.01
C LYS A 234 -17.80 -12.05 -38.85
N LEU A 235 -17.96 -13.21 -38.19
CA LEU A 235 -17.93 -14.49 -38.92
C LEU A 235 -19.17 -14.66 -39.82
N MET A 236 -20.29 -14.13 -39.38
CA MET A 236 -21.57 -14.00 -40.08
C MET A 236 -22.35 -12.88 -39.40
N ASP A 237 -23.34 -12.29 -40.08
CA ASP A 237 -24.11 -11.15 -39.56
C ASP A 237 -24.56 -11.29 -38.09
N PRO A 238 -25.11 -12.43 -37.64
CA PRO A 238 -25.53 -12.56 -36.24
C PRO A 238 -24.40 -12.86 -35.26
N LEU A 239 -23.23 -13.35 -35.70
CA LEU A 239 -22.16 -13.88 -34.83
C LEU A 239 -20.91 -13.00 -34.85
N HIS A 240 -20.67 -12.35 -33.72
CA HIS A 240 -19.50 -11.53 -33.46
C HIS A 240 -18.59 -12.22 -32.44
N ILE A 241 -17.30 -12.30 -32.74
CA ILE A 241 -16.30 -12.88 -31.84
C ILE A 241 -15.20 -11.86 -31.60
N THR A 242 -14.76 -11.75 -30.35
CA THR A 242 -13.59 -10.95 -29.97
C THR A 242 -12.50 -11.84 -29.41
N PHE A 243 -11.25 -11.53 -29.72
CA PHE A 243 -10.09 -12.10 -29.04
C PHE A 243 -9.13 -10.97 -28.70
N ALA A 244 -8.63 -10.96 -27.48
CA ALA A 244 -7.55 -10.11 -27.04
C ALA A 244 -6.56 -10.93 -26.22
N GLY A 245 -5.28 -10.56 -26.28
CA GLY A 245 -4.27 -11.22 -25.49
C GLY A 245 -2.97 -10.43 -25.40
N VAL A 246 -2.22 -10.74 -24.37
CA VAL A 246 -0.84 -10.29 -24.18
C VAL A 246 0.00 -11.48 -23.75
N LEU A 247 1.19 -11.60 -24.36
CA LEU A 247 2.25 -12.49 -23.93
C LEU A 247 3.46 -11.62 -23.62
N GLN A 248 3.94 -11.64 -22.38
CA GLN A 248 4.97 -10.72 -21.91
C GLN A 248 5.89 -11.38 -20.89
N ASP A 249 7.14 -10.96 -20.85
CA ASP A 249 8.13 -11.42 -19.88
C ASP A 249 8.64 -10.23 -19.05
N PRO A 250 7.94 -9.88 -17.96
CA PRO A 250 8.35 -8.80 -17.07
C PRO A 250 9.37 -9.31 -16.05
N VAL A 251 10.42 -8.53 -15.82
CA VAL A 251 11.49 -8.85 -14.88
C VAL A 251 11.91 -7.61 -14.08
N TYR A 252 12.19 -7.79 -12.79
CA TYR A 252 13.00 -6.83 -12.05
C TYR A 252 14.47 -7.05 -12.39
N ASP A 253 15.03 -6.28 -13.34
CA ASP A 253 16.45 -6.38 -13.68
C ASP A 253 17.36 -6.08 -12.47
N SER A 254 16.91 -5.19 -11.58
CA SER A 254 17.59 -4.90 -10.31
C SER A 254 16.61 -4.44 -9.23
N PHE A 255 16.56 -5.17 -8.12
CA PHE A 255 15.85 -4.75 -6.90
C PHE A 255 16.43 -5.42 -5.63
N PRO A 256 17.70 -5.13 -5.27
CA PRO A 256 18.41 -5.83 -4.19
C PRO A 256 17.93 -5.50 -2.77
N THR A 257 17.20 -4.40 -2.63
CA THR A 257 16.76 -3.87 -1.33
C THR A 257 15.23 -3.75 -1.24
N ALA A 258 14.50 -4.69 -1.84
CA ALA A 258 13.06 -4.68 -1.80
C ALA A 258 12.55 -4.90 -0.35
N PRO A 259 11.47 -4.21 0.07
CA PRO A 259 10.87 -4.45 1.37
C PRO A 259 10.30 -5.86 1.50
N GLY A 260 10.78 -6.62 2.48
CA GLY A 260 10.31 -7.96 2.82
C GLY A 260 9.31 -7.97 3.98
N PRO A 261 8.72 -9.13 4.33
CA PRO A 261 7.84 -9.25 5.48
C PRO A 261 8.57 -8.93 6.79
N ALA A 262 7.82 -8.41 7.78
CA ALA A 262 8.31 -8.14 9.12
C ALA A 262 9.55 -7.21 9.19
N GLY A 263 9.68 -6.26 8.25
CA GLY A 263 10.78 -5.30 8.24
C GLY A 263 12.08 -5.84 7.65
N THR A 264 12.04 -7.01 7.01
CA THR A 264 13.21 -7.60 6.35
C THR A 264 13.50 -6.89 5.02
N VAL A 265 14.70 -7.10 4.50
CA VAL A 265 15.10 -6.69 3.15
C VAL A 265 15.31 -7.95 2.33
N ILE A 266 14.74 -7.99 1.13
CA ILE A 266 14.84 -9.11 0.21
C ILE A 266 15.37 -8.64 -1.15
N ASP A 267 16.01 -9.55 -1.89
CA ASP A 267 16.46 -9.31 -3.25
C ASP A 267 15.44 -9.89 -4.22
N LEU A 268 14.83 -9.03 -5.03
CA LEU A 268 13.89 -9.42 -6.09
C LEU A 268 14.53 -9.34 -7.49
N SER A 269 15.84 -9.11 -7.59
CA SER A 269 16.55 -9.05 -8.87
C SER A 269 16.44 -10.40 -9.61
N GLY A 270 16.11 -10.33 -10.91
CA GLY A 270 15.85 -11.48 -11.76
C GLY A 270 14.49 -12.18 -11.52
N GLN A 271 13.68 -11.68 -10.58
CA GLN A 271 12.33 -12.22 -10.35
C GLN A 271 11.30 -11.51 -11.23
N ARG A 272 10.20 -12.21 -11.50
CA ARG A 272 9.01 -11.65 -12.14
C ARG A 272 8.26 -10.74 -11.15
N PRO A 273 7.91 -9.50 -11.52
CA PRO A 273 7.05 -8.66 -10.70
C PRO A 273 5.70 -9.33 -10.42
N ALA A 274 5.26 -9.26 -9.17
CA ALA A 274 4.00 -9.87 -8.77
C ALA A 274 2.78 -9.23 -9.46
N GLY A 275 1.75 -10.03 -9.69
CA GLY A 275 0.49 -9.60 -10.28
C GLY A 275 0.53 -9.38 -11.80
N ILE A 276 1.69 -9.57 -12.45
CA ILE A 276 1.82 -9.46 -13.90
C ILE A 276 1.90 -10.87 -14.52
N ASN A 277 0.79 -11.32 -15.10
CA ASN A 277 0.72 -12.62 -15.77
C ASN A 277 1.56 -12.60 -17.06
N GLU A 278 2.27 -13.70 -17.31
CA GLU A 278 3.03 -13.91 -18.55
C GLU A 278 2.10 -13.99 -19.76
N LEU A 279 0.98 -14.70 -19.61
CA LEU A 279 -0.06 -14.80 -20.61
C LEU A 279 -1.40 -14.39 -20.02
N ALA A 280 -2.06 -13.40 -20.63
CA ALA A 280 -3.44 -13.07 -20.35
C ALA A 280 -4.25 -13.05 -21.66
N LEU A 281 -5.42 -13.68 -21.65
CA LEU A 281 -6.31 -13.87 -22.79
C LEU A 281 -7.73 -13.51 -22.40
N SER A 282 -8.43 -12.83 -23.30
CA SER A 282 -9.85 -12.53 -23.19
C SER A 282 -10.54 -12.85 -24.52
N THR A 283 -11.60 -13.65 -24.49
CA THR A 283 -12.40 -13.92 -25.68
C THR A 283 -13.88 -13.84 -25.38
N SER A 284 -14.67 -13.40 -26.36
CA SER A 284 -16.13 -13.44 -26.25
C SER A 284 -16.77 -13.79 -27.57
N ALA A 285 -17.90 -14.47 -27.50
CA ALA A 285 -18.77 -14.72 -28.64
C ALA A 285 -20.16 -14.20 -28.31
N THR A 286 -20.71 -13.38 -29.21
CA THR A 286 -22.06 -12.85 -29.12
C THR A 286 -22.83 -13.24 -30.37
N TYR A 287 -23.93 -13.97 -30.17
CA TYR A 287 -24.89 -14.28 -31.22
C TYR A 287 -26.14 -13.43 -31.01
N THR A 288 -26.55 -12.72 -32.04
CA THR A 288 -27.75 -11.88 -32.07
C THR A 288 -28.81 -12.53 -32.95
N HIS A 289 -30.07 -12.31 -32.60
CA HIS A 289 -31.21 -12.85 -33.34
C HIS A 289 -32.39 -11.88 -33.29
N ASP A 290 -32.90 -11.51 -34.46
CA ASP A 290 -34.12 -10.74 -34.58
C ASP A 290 -35.30 -11.71 -34.69
N PHE A 291 -36.16 -11.72 -33.67
CA PHE A 291 -37.36 -12.56 -33.65
C PHE A 291 -38.49 -11.92 -34.47
N SER A 292 -38.49 -10.59 -34.56
CA SER A 292 -39.39 -9.75 -35.37
C SER A 292 -38.80 -8.33 -35.45
N ASP A 293 -39.39 -7.45 -36.26
CA ASP A 293 -38.99 -6.03 -36.33
C ASP A 293 -39.01 -5.33 -34.96
N ALA A 294 -39.85 -5.79 -34.02
CA ALA A 294 -40.03 -5.18 -32.70
C ALA A 294 -39.28 -5.88 -31.56
N ILE A 295 -38.63 -7.03 -31.82
CA ILE A 295 -38.03 -7.89 -30.79
C ILE A 295 -36.70 -8.45 -31.30
N SER A 296 -35.62 -8.07 -30.63
CA SER A 296 -34.28 -8.63 -30.86
C SER A 296 -33.72 -9.20 -29.57
N GLY A 297 -32.87 -10.21 -29.70
CA GLY A 297 -32.21 -10.83 -28.56
C GLY A 297 -30.77 -11.18 -28.85
N PHE A 298 -30.06 -11.55 -27.79
CA PHE A 298 -28.70 -12.03 -27.88
C PHE A 298 -28.41 -13.11 -26.85
N VAL A 299 -27.43 -13.93 -27.17
CA VAL A 299 -26.70 -14.75 -26.21
C VAL A 299 -25.22 -14.42 -26.32
N ARG A 300 -24.55 -14.34 -25.17
CA ARG A 300 -23.13 -14.05 -25.09
C ARG A 300 -22.46 -14.98 -24.09
N ALA A 301 -21.31 -15.49 -24.46
CA ALA A 301 -20.36 -16.12 -23.55
C ALA A 301 -19.01 -15.40 -23.66
N ASP A 302 -18.30 -15.28 -22.54
CA ASP A 302 -16.93 -14.79 -22.52
C ASP A 302 -16.06 -15.64 -21.59
N TYR A 303 -14.78 -15.69 -21.93
CA TYR A 303 -13.76 -16.48 -21.26
C TYR A 303 -12.53 -15.62 -21.02
N GLN A 304 -12.10 -15.57 -19.76
CA GLN A 304 -10.88 -14.91 -19.32
C GLN A 304 -9.91 -15.98 -18.83
N TYR A 305 -8.68 -15.95 -19.35
CA TYR A 305 -7.60 -16.81 -18.91
C TYR A 305 -6.37 -15.99 -18.57
N GLU A 306 -5.75 -16.27 -17.43
CA GLU A 306 -4.47 -15.69 -17.04
C GLU A 306 -3.58 -16.79 -16.48
N SER A 307 -2.34 -16.89 -16.95
CA SER A 307 -1.36 -17.88 -16.50
C SER A 307 -1.05 -17.70 -15.01
N ASP A 308 -0.47 -18.72 -14.37
CA ASP A 308 -0.05 -18.62 -12.97
C ASP A 308 0.92 -17.43 -12.75
N VAL A 309 0.70 -16.69 -11.66
CA VAL A 309 1.53 -15.55 -11.25
C VAL A 309 1.59 -15.47 -9.72
N GLN A 310 2.73 -15.03 -9.18
CA GLN A 310 2.81 -14.65 -7.78
C GLN A 310 1.93 -13.41 -7.52
N ILE A 311 1.13 -13.42 -6.45
CA ILE A 311 0.11 -12.37 -6.23
C ILE A 311 0.64 -11.14 -5.48
N VAL A 312 1.76 -11.26 -4.77
CA VAL A 312 2.47 -10.15 -4.09
C VAL A 312 3.97 -10.38 -4.05
N ASP A 313 4.76 -9.30 -4.12
CA ASP A 313 6.22 -9.39 -4.28
C ASP A 313 6.94 -10.00 -3.07
N ASN A 314 6.46 -9.73 -1.86
CA ASN A 314 7.20 -10.03 -0.63
C ASN A 314 6.77 -11.32 0.08
N ILE A 315 5.79 -12.07 -0.44
CA ILE A 315 5.40 -13.37 0.12
C ILE A 315 5.50 -14.44 -0.98
N ALA A 316 6.59 -15.21 -0.91
CA ALA A 316 6.87 -16.25 -1.88
C ALA A 316 5.84 -17.40 -1.85
N GLY A 317 5.57 -17.98 -3.02
CA GLY A 317 4.78 -19.22 -3.14
C GLY A 317 3.26 -19.04 -3.08
N LEU A 318 2.76 -17.80 -2.99
CA LEU A 318 1.34 -17.50 -3.15
C LEU A 318 1.07 -17.11 -4.60
N THR A 319 0.44 -18.02 -5.34
CA THR A 319 0.17 -17.82 -6.76
C THR A 319 -1.32 -17.82 -7.08
N ARG A 320 -1.65 -17.25 -8.23
CA ARG A 320 -2.99 -17.23 -8.82
C ARG A 320 -2.86 -17.51 -10.31
N SER A 321 -3.71 -18.40 -10.82
CA SER A 321 -4.16 -18.39 -12.21
C SER A 321 -5.62 -17.97 -12.26
N THR A 322 -6.05 -17.47 -13.41
CA THR A 322 -7.45 -17.07 -13.65
C THR A 322 -8.02 -17.91 -14.76
N ASN A 323 -9.18 -18.51 -14.53
CA ASN A 323 -9.92 -19.24 -15.56
C ASN A 323 -11.41 -18.96 -15.35
N ILE A 324 -11.99 -17.97 -16.02
CA ILE A 324 -13.36 -17.51 -15.71
C ILE A 324 -14.21 -17.58 -16.97
N ILE A 325 -15.33 -18.30 -16.87
CA ILE A 325 -16.38 -18.30 -17.89
C ILE A 325 -17.55 -17.45 -17.40
N ASN A 326 -18.03 -16.54 -18.24
CA ASN A 326 -19.26 -15.79 -18.00
C ASN A 326 -20.26 -16.04 -19.13
N ALA A 327 -21.55 -15.89 -18.84
CA ALA A 327 -22.58 -15.91 -19.86
C ALA A 327 -23.70 -14.93 -19.56
N SER A 328 -24.36 -14.46 -20.61
CA SER A 328 -25.55 -13.63 -20.52
C SER A 328 -26.48 -13.88 -21.70
N ALA A 329 -27.77 -13.68 -21.47
CA ALA A 329 -28.78 -13.70 -22.50
C ALA A 329 -29.75 -12.54 -22.25
N GLY A 330 -30.17 -11.87 -23.31
CA GLY A 330 -31.07 -10.74 -23.20
C GLY A 330 -32.01 -10.61 -24.39
N VAL A 331 -33.09 -9.87 -24.15
CA VAL A 331 -34.10 -9.52 -25.14
C VAL A 331 -34.45 -8.04 -25.00
N GLY A 332 -34.55 -7.35 -26.12
CA GLY A 332 -34.95 -5.96 -26.23
C GLY A 332 -36.23 -5.83 -27.04
N PHE A 333 -37.00 -4.79 -26.73
CA PHE A 333 -38.24 -4.45 -27.42
C PHE A 333 -38.17 -3.01 -27.92
N ASP A 334 -38.81 -2.73 -29.05
CA ASP A 334 -38.91 -1.36 -29.62
C ASP A 334 -39.55 -0.34 -28.67
N SER A 335 -40.31 -0.82 -27.69
CA SER A 335 -40.82 0.01 -26.59
C SER A 335 -39.73 0.69 -25.74
N GLY A 336 -38.45 0.34 -25.95
CA GLY A 336 -37.32 0.82 -25.15
C GLY A 336 -37.02 -0.04 -23.92
N VAL A 337 -37.86 -1.04 -23.63
CA VAL A 337 -37.66 -2.02 -22.54
C VAL A 337 -36.69 -3.11 -22.98
N SER A 338 -35.77 -3.51 -22.10
CA SER A 338 -34.96 -4.71 -22.27
C SER A 338 -34.78 -5.49 -20.97
N PHE A 339 -34.65 -6.80 -21.11
CA PHE A 339 -34.38 -7.75 -20.02
C PHE A 339 -33.09 -8.49 -20.31
N MET A 340 -32.32 -8.77 -19.26
CA MET A 340 -31.13 -9.60 -19.35
C MET A 340 -31.01 -10.48 -18.11
N ILE A 341 -30.64 -11.74 -18.31
CA ILE A 341 -30.12 -12.63 -17.28
C ILE A 341 -28.63 -12.84 -17.52
N TRP A 342 -27.88 -13.00 -16.44
CA TRP A 342 -26.44 -13.17 -16.51
C TRP A 342 -25.93 -14.07 -15.40
N ALA A 343 -24.80 -14.71 -15.68
CA ALA A 343 -24.02 -15.46 -14.71
C ALA A 343 -22.53 -15.12 -14.90
N ARG A 344 -21.85 -14.84 -13.79
CA ARG A 344 -20.40 -14.61 -13.74
C ARG A 344 -19.72 -15.76 -13.03
N ASN A 345 -18.52 -16.13 -13.49
CA ASN A 345 -17.73 -17.22 -12.93
C ASN A 345 -18.52 -18.56 -12.90
N LEU A 346 -19.05 -18.96 -14.05
CA LEU A 346 -19.86 -20.16 -14.27
C LEU A 346 -19.15 -21.47 -13.94
N ASN A 347 -17.82 -21.49 -13.99
CA ASN A 347 -17.01 -22.62 -13.58
C ASN A 347 -16.62 -22.57 -12.09
N ASN A 348 -16.98 -21.51 -11.36
CA ASN A 348 -16.67 -21.30 -9.94
C ASN A 348 -15.17 -21.43 -9.65
N ASP A 349 -14.36 -20.76 -10.47
CA ASP A 349 -12.93 -20.56 -10.25
C ASP A 349 -12.70 -19.76 -8.97
N GLN A 350 -11.83 -20.28 -8.10
CA GLN A 350 -11.57 -19.72 -6.78
C GLN A 350 -10.06 -19.54 -6.62
N SER A 351 -9.67 -18.32 -6.27
CA SER A 351 -8.28 -17.95 -6.07
C SER A 351 -8.16 -16.83 -5.05
N TYR A 352 -6.94 -16.39 -4.75
CA TYR A 352 -6.68 -15.19 -3.98
C TYR A 352 -6.23 -14.08 -4.90
N THR A 353 -6.86 -12.91 -4.79
CA THR A 353 -6.55 -11.75 -5.65
C THR A 353 -5.31 -11.00 -5.17
N SER A 354 -5.03 -11.05 -3.86
CA SER A 354 -3.86 -10.45 -3.21
C SER A 354 -3.68 -11.06 -1.81
N ALA A 355 -2.51 -10.82 -1.21
CA ALA A 355 -2.18 -11.25 0.15
C ALA A 355 -1.31 -10.22 0.87
N PHE A 356 -1.21 -10.33 2.19
CA PHE A 356 -0.36 -9.45 2.99
C PHE A 356 0.07 -10.12 4.31
N PRO A 357 1.24 -9.76 4.87
CA PRO A 357 1.67 -10.25 6.16
C PRO A 357 0.70 -9.84 7.28
N GLY A 358 0.51 -10.71 8.26
CA GLY A 358 -0.32 -10.45 9.43
C GLY A 358 0.14 -9.23 10.23
N VAL A 359 -0.81 -8.39 10.63
CA VAL A 359 -0.50 -7.14 11.35
C VAL A 359 -0.04 -7.47 12.76
N VAL A 360 1.25 -7.28 13.02
CA VAL A 360 1.90 -7.62 14.31
C VAL A 360 1.71 -9.12 14.67
N GLN A 361 1.47 -9.95 13.65
CA GLN A 361 1.26 -11.38 13.79
C GLN A 361 2.28 -12.11 12.91
N GLY A 362 3.43 -12.41 13.51
CA GLY A 362 4.49 -13.16 12.84
C GLY A 362 3.97 -14.46 12.24
N SER A 363 4.44 -14.80 11.04
CA SER A 363 4.08 -16.03 10.32
C SER A 363 2.59 -16.18 9.95
N THR A 364 1.78 -15.13 10.10
CA THR A 364 0.40 -15.10 9.61
C THR A 364 0.37 -14.43 8.24
N ILE A 365 -0.41 -14.99 7.32
CA ILE A 365 -0.67 -14.41 6.01
C ILE A 365 -2.19 -14.22 5.90
N ASN A 366 -2.61 -13.02 5.51
CA ASN A 366 -3.99 -12.75 5.15
C ASN A 366 -4.09 -12.68 3.62
N ALA A 367 -5.22 -13.11 3.08
CA ALA A 367 -5.46 -13.10 1.64
C ALA A 367 -6.91 -12.69 1.33
N TYR A 368 -7.11 -12.07 0.17
CA TYR A 368 -8.42 -11.67 -0.31
C TYR A 368 -8.93 -12.70 -1.31
N PRO A 369 -10.03 -13.42 -1.04
CA PRO A 369 -10.57 -14.40 -1.97
C PRO A 369 -11.20 -13.71 -3.19
N SER A 370 -11.20 -14.41 -4.32
CA SER A 370 -11.96 -14.01 -5.50
C SER A 370 -13.47 -14.08 -5.24
N GLN A 371 -14.25 -13.37 -6.07
CA GLN A 371 -15.70 -13.47 -5.99
C GLN A 371 -16.18 -14.86 -6.44
N PRO A 372 -17.13 -15.48 -5.71
CA PRO A 372 -17.70 -16.75 -6.11
C PRO A 372 -18.55 -16.60 -7.38
N ARG A 373 -19.08 -17.72 -7.87
CA ARG A 373 -20.12 -17.69 -8.91
C ARG A 373 -21.29 -16.80 -8.47
N THR A 374 -21.67 -15.86 -9.34
CA THR A 374 -22.82 -14.97 -9.13
C THR A 374 -23.76 -15.02 -10.32
N TYR A 375 -25.04 -14.76 -10.06
CA TYR A 375 -26.09 -14.69 -11.07
C TYR A 375 -26.98 -13.51 -10.78
N GLY A 376 -27.62 -12.98 -11.81
CA GLY A 376 -28.55 -11.89 -11.65
C GLY A 376 -29.39 -11.65 -12.89
N ALA A 377 -30.30 -10.71 -12.75
CA ALA A 377 -31.15 -10.23 -13.81
C ALA A 377 -31.21 -8.70 -13.76
N SER A 378 -31.46 -8.07 -14.90
CA SER A 378 -31.61 -6.64 -15.02
C SER A 378 -32.74 -6.29 -15.98
N VAL A 379 -33.46 -5.21 -15.67
CA VAL A 379 -34.43 -4.57 -16.56
C VAL A 379 -33.92 -3.17 -16.85
N ARG A 380 -33.93 -2.77 -18.11
CA ARG A 380 -33.57 -1.41 -18.54
C ARG A 380 -34.70 -0.82 -19.35
N TYR A 381 -34.92 0.48 -19.19
CA TYR A 381 -35.80 1.28 -20.03
C TYR A 381 -35.01 2.43 -20.63
N LYS A 382 -35.05 2.58 -21.96
CA LYS A 382 -34.47 3.72 -22.69
C LYS A 382 -35.64 4.58 -23.19
N PHE A 383 -35.71 5.80 -22.67
CA PHE A 383 -36.67 6.84 -23.08
C PHE A 383 -36.26 7.51 -24.39
#